data_AF-A0A9X8VKA7-F1
#
_entry.id   AF-A0A9X8VKA7-F1
#
_cell.length_a   1.000
_cell.length_b   1.000
_cell.length_c   1.000
_cell.angle_alpha   90.00
_cell.angle_beta   90.00
_cell.angle_gamma   90.00
#
_symmetry.space_group_name_H-M   'P 1'
#
loop_
_entity.id
_entity.type
_entity.pdbx_description
1 polymer ?
#
loop_
_entity_poly.entity_id
_entity_poly.type
_entity_poly.pdbx_seq_one_letter_code
_entity_poly.pdbx_strand_id
1 'polypeptide(L)'
;MAIKTRLKVMIFLQFFIWGAWLVTLGSYMINTLHFSGMQVGMVYSAKGIAALIMPGLAGIIADRWMKANYLYALCHLLGALALYCAAQVEQPMLMFWVMLFNAMVYMPTIALSNAISYFCLEKHGFDTVRDFPPVRVYGTVGFILAMWLVG
;
A
#
# COMPACT_ATOMS: atom_id res chain seq x y z
N MET A 1 19.69 -12.59 -12.72
CA MET A 1 18.26 -12.71 -13.06
C MET A 1 17.33 -12.84 -11.85
N ALA A 2 17.70 -13.58 -10.80
CA ALA A 2 16.83 -13.80 -9.63
C ALA A 2 16.33 -12.50 -8.92
N ILE A 3 17.16 -11.45 -8.86
CA ILE A 3 16.75 -10.20 -8.17
C ILE A 3 15.59 -9.49 -8.85
N LYS A 4 15.56 -9.41 -10.19
CA LYS A 4 14.46 -8.78 -10.93
C LYS A 4 13.14 -9.51 -10.68
N THR A 5 13.16 -10.84 -10.63
CA THR A 5 11.97 -11.65 -10.30
C THR A 5 11.49 -11.37 -8.88
N ARG A 6 12.39 -11.32 -7.88
CA ARG A 6 12.03 -10.97 -6.50
C ARG A 6 11.41 -9.57 -6.39
N LEU A 7 11.95 -8.59 -7.10
CA LEU A 7 11.39 -7.24 -7.14
C LEU A 7 10.02 -7.19 -7.84
N LYS A 8 9.84 -7.94 -8.94
CA LYS A 8 8.53 -8.09 -9.60
C LYS A 8 7.48 -8.64 -8.63
N VAL A 9 7.81 -9.69 -7.88
CA VAL A 9 6.92 -10.26 -6.86
C VAL A 9 6.63 -9.25 -5.75
N MET A 10 7.64 -8.52 -5.26
CA MET A 10 7.46 -7.49 -4.24
C MET A 10 6.50 -6.39 -4.70
N ILE A 11 6.73 -5.83 -5.89
CA ILE A 11 5.87 -4.79 -6.48
C ILE A 11 4.48 -5.33 -6.82
N PHE A 12 4.39 -6.57 -7.30
CA PHE A 12 3.11 -7.24 -7.51
C PHE A 12 2.30 -7.28 -6.21
N LEU A 13 2.86 -7.82 -5.13
CA LEU A 13 2.17 -7.97 -3.84
C LEU A 13 1.81 -6.62 -3.23
N GLN A 14 2.70 -5.63 -3.32
CA GLN A 14 2.43 -4.26 -2.90
C GLN A 14 1.10 -3.77 -3.48
N PHE A 15 0.96 -3.79 -4.81
CA PHE A 15 -0.24 -3.26 -5.45
C PHE A 15 -1.42 -4.23 -5.45
N PHE A 16 -1.18 -5.54 -5.33
CA PHE A 16 -2.23 -6.54 -5.11
C PHE A 16 -2.98 -6.26 -3.82
N ILE A 17 -2.27 -5.99 -2.71
CA ILE A 17 -2.89 -5.60 -1.44
C ILE A 17 -3.78 -4.38 -1.66
N TRP A 18 -3.30 -3.35 -2.37
CA TRP A 18 -4.12 -2.17 -2.65
C TRP A 18 -5.39 -2.53 -3.44
N GLY A 19 -5.26 -3.28 -4.54
CA GLY A 19 -6.39 -3.63 -5.39
C GLY A 19 -7.42 -4.50 -4.66
N ALA A 20 -6.97 -5.37 -3.75
CA ALA A 20 -7.82 -6.33 -3.04
C ALA A 20 -8.85 -5.65 -2.12
N TRP A 21 -8.50 -4.51 -1.51
CA TRP A 21 -9.40 -3.81 -0.59
C TRP A 21 -9.92 -2.48 -1.13
N LEU A 22 -9.26 -1.81 -2.09
CA LEU A 22 -9.62 -0.44 -2.47
C LEU A 22 -11.04 -0.33 -2.98
N VAL A 23 -11.51 -1.26 -3.81
CA VAL A 23 -12.87 -1.18 -4.40
C VAL A 23 -13.87 -1.91 -3.52
N THR A 24 -13.49 -3.08 -3.02
CA THR A 24 -14.33 -3.94 -2.18
C THR A 24 -14.72 -3.28 -0.86
N LEU A 25 -13.83 -2.48 -0.24
CA LEU A 25 -14.17 -1.75 0.97
C LEU A 25 -15.31 -0.76 0.74
N GLY A 26 -15.34 -0.08 -0.41
CA GLY A 26 -16.40 0.86 -0.77
C GLY A 26 -17.73 0.14 -0.94
N SER A 27 -17.72 -0.96 -1.70
CA SER A 27 -18.88 -1.84 -1.88
C SER A 27 -19.37 -2.41 -0.55
N TYR A 28 -18.46 -2.85 0.33
CA TYR A 28 -18.80 -3.36 1.66
C TYR A 28 -19.47 -2.29 2.53
N MET A 29 -18.88 -1.09 2.59
CA MET A 29 -19.45 0.01 3.36
C MET A 29 -20.85 0.41 2.85
N ILE A 30 -21.07 0.43 1.54
CA ILE A 30 -22.37 0.82 0.95
C ILE A 30 -23.40 -0.31 1.05
N ASN A 31 -23.05 -1.50 0.58
CA ASN A 31 -24.01 -2.59 0.36
C ASN A 31 -24.24 -3.43 1.62
N THR A 32 -23.26 -3.48 2.54
CA THR A 32 -23.32 -4.31 3.75
C THR A 32 -23.51 -3.48 5.00
N LEU A 33 -22.71 -2.43 5.20
CA LEU A 33 -22.81 -1.56 6.38
C LEU A 33 -23.81 -0.40 6.20
N HIS A 34 -24.36 -0.22 5.00
CA HIS A 34 -25.33 0.82 4.67
C HIS A 34 -24.85 2.25 4.97
N PHE A 35 -23.54 2.50 4.84
CA PHE A 35 -22.98 3.83 4.96
C PHE A 35 -23.45 4.71 3.80
N SER A 36 -23.69 5.99 4.09
CA SER A 36 -23.99 6.98 3.05
C SER A 36 -22.75 7.25 2.19
N GLY A 37 -22.96 7.74 0.95
CA GLY A 37 -21.84 8.12 0.09
C GLY A 37 -20.91 9.17 0.71
N MET A 38 -21.43 10.05 1.58
CA MET A 38 -20.63 11.02 2.33
C MET A 38 -19.74 10.34 3.38
N GLN A 39 -20.26 9.34 4.09
CA GLN A 39 -19.50 8.57 5.07
C GLN A 39 -18.40 7.74 4.40
N VAL A 40 -18.70 7.13 3.25
CA VAL A 40 -17.71 6.46 2.41
C VAL A 40 -16.63 7.44 1.96
N GLY A 41 -17.02 8.59 1.40
CA GLY A 41 -16.09 9.64 0.97
C GLY A 41 -15.17 10.11 2.10
N MET A 42 -15.71 10.25 3.32
CA MET A 42 -14.92 10.55 4.52
C MET A 42 -13.86 9.47 4.78
N VAL A 43 -14.23 8.19 4.78
CA VAL A 43 -13.27 7.08 4.98
C VAL A 43 -12.20 7.05 3.88
N TYR A 44 -12.54 7.30 2.62
CA TYR A 44 -11.53 7.35 1.54
C TYR A 44 -10.63 8.60 1.62
N SER A 45 -11.11 9.71 2.20
CA SER A 45 -10.32 10.93 2.37
C SER A 45 -9.08 10.71 3.27
N ALA A 46 -9.14 9.76 4.21
CA ALA A 46 -8.02 9.39 5.07
C ALA A 46 -6.76 9.00 4.27
N LYS A 47 -6.94 8.36 3.12
CA LYS A 47 -5.81 8.03 2.23
C LYS A 47 -5.14 9.29 1.66
N GLY A 48 -5.93 10.29 1.27
CA GLY A 48 -5.41 11.57 0.78
C GLY A 48 -4.58 12.30 1.83
N ILE A 49 -5.07 12.35 3.07
CA ILE A 49 -4.36 12.97 4.20
C ILE A 49 -3.01 12.27 4.44
N ALA A 50 -3.03 10.93 4.53
CA ALA A 50 -1.82 10.15 4.76
C ALA A 50 -0.81 10.28 3.61
N ALA A 51 -1.28 10.31 2.35
CA ALA A 51 -0.42 10.41 1.18
C ALA A 51 0.37 11.72 1.12
N LEU A 52 -0.16 12.81 1.69
CA LEU A 52 0.51 14.10 1.73
C LEU A 52 1.67 14.14 2.73
N ILE A 53 1.54 13.44 3.86
CA ILE A 53 2.44 13.63 5.01
C ILE A 53 3.38 12.43 5.19
N MET A 54 2.84 11.22 5.12
CA MET A 54 3.55 10.02 5.58
C MET A 54 4.71 9.55 4.70
N PRO A 55 4.68 9.68 3.35
CA PRO A 55 5.85 9.36 2.54
C PRO A 55 7.09 10.16 2.94
N GLY A 56 6.94 11.46 3.25
CA GLY A 56 8.05 12.30 3.70
C GLY A 56 8.58 11.87 5.06
N LEU A 57 7.70 11.65 6.03
CA LEU A 57 8.09 11.19 7.37
C LEU A 57 8.79 9.83 7.34
N ALA A 58 8.24 8.87 6.58
CA ALA A 58 8.85 7.56 6.43
C ALA A 58 10.20 7.62 5.73
N GLY A 59 10.39 8.54 4.77
CA GLY A 59 11.70 8.81 4.17
C GLY A 59 12.74 9.22 5.22
N ILE A 60 12.42 10.18 6.08
CA ILE A 60 13.31 10.62 7.18
C ILE A 60 13.66 9.43 8.09
N ILE A 61 12.67 8.58 8.42
CA ILE A 61 12.89 7.40 9.25
C ILE A 61 13.80 6.40 8.55
N ALA A 62 13.58 6.16 7.26
CA ALA A 62 14.37 5.24 6.44
C ALA A 62 15.84 5.67 6.32
N ASP A 63 16.08 6.98 6.30
CA ASP A 63 17.42 7.56 6.15
C ASP A 63 18.19 7.61 7.47
N ARG A 64 17.51 7.83 8.60
CA ARG A 64 18.17 8.13 9.89
C ARG A 64 18.11 7.02 10.93
N TRP A 65 17.03 6.23 10.97
CA TRP A 65 16.76 5.38 12.13
C TRP A 65 16.58 3.90 11.79
N MET A 66 16.08 3.55 10.60
CA MET A 66 15.79 2.16 10.25
C MET A 66 15.97 1.91 8.75
N LYS A 67 16.53 0.76 8.36
CA LYS A 67 16.66 0.42 6.94
C LYS A 67 15.29 0.33 6.26
N ALA A 68 15.19 0.83 5.02
CA ALA A 68 13.95 0.88 4.25
C ALA A 68 13.22 -0.47 4.14
N ASN A 69 13.94 -1.59 4.02
CA ASN A 69 13.33 -2.92 3.94
C ASN A 69 12.65 -3.36 5.25
N TYR A 70 13.22 -3.02 6.41
CA TYR A 70 12.61 -3.31 7.71
C TYR A 70 11.43 -2.38 7.98
N LEU A 71 11.55 -1.09 7.64
CA LEU A 71 10.44 -0.15 7.73
C LEU A 71 9.26 -0.59 6.84
N TYR A 72 9.54 -1.00 5.61
CA TYR A 72 8.56 -1.51 4.67
C TYR A 72 7.82 -2.74 5.21
N ALA A 73 8.54 -3.70 5.80
CA ALA A 73 7.93 -4.88 6.41
C ALA A 73 7.05 -4.50 7.61
N LEU A 74 7.53 -3.61 8.50
CA LEU A 74 6.76 -3.14 9.65
C LEU A 74 5.48 -2.43 9.22
N CYS A 75 5.55 -1.55 8.22
CA CYS A 75 4.40 -0.87 7.65
C CYS A 75 3.33 -1.85 7.15
N HIS A 76 3.72 -2.92 6.45
CA HIS A 76 2.79 -3.94 5.97
C HIS A 76 2.17 -4.77 7.10
N LEU A 77 2.94 -5.11 8.14
CA LEU A 77 2.40 -5.82 9.31
C LEU A 77 1.37 -4.96 10.05
N LEU A 78 1.68 -3.69 10.29
CA LEU A 78 0.74 -2.75 10.91
C LEU A 78 -0.48 -2.51 10.01
N GLY A 79 -0.27 -2.43 8.69
CA GLY A 79 -1.34 -2.28 7.70
C GLY A 79 -2.28 -3.48 7.69
N ALA A 80 -1.74 -4.70 7.78
CA ALA A 80 -2.52 -5.93 7.86
C ALA A 80 -3.35 -5.98 9.15
N LEU A 81 -2.77 -5.60 10.30
CA LEU A 81 -3.52 -5.49 11.55
C LEU A 81 -4.66 -4.46 11.43
N ALA A 82 -4.40 -3.32 10.80
CA ALA A 82 -5.41 -2.30 10.59
C ALA A 82 -6.58 -2.79 9.70
N LEU A 83 -6.29 -3.53 8.63
CA LEU A 83 -7.33 -4.12 7.78
C LEU A 83 -8.12 -5.21 8.51
N TYR A 84 -7.46 -6.02 9.33
CA TYR A 84 -8.14 -7.00 10.19
C TYR A 84 -9.10 -6.31 11.16
N CYS A 85 -8.66 -5.23 11.81
CA CYS A 85 -9.53 -4.42 12.66
C CYS A 85 -10.67 -3.78 11.87
N ALA A 86 -10.42 -3.24 10.68
CA ALA A 86 -11.44 -2.62 9.83
C ALA A 86 -12.58 -3.59 9.48
N ALA A 87 -12.27 -4.88 9.28
CA ALA A 87 -13.27 -5.91 9.01
C ALA A 87 -14.27 -6.13 10.17
N GLN A 88 -13.94 -5.68 11.39
CA GLN A 88 -14.78 -5.79 12.58
C GLN A 88 -15.53 -4.49 12.91
N VAL A 89 -15.36 -3.43 12.10
CA VAL A 89 -15.89 -2.10 12.40
C VAL A 89 -17.17 -1.84 11.60
N GLU A 90 -18.23 -1.50 12.31
CA GLU A 90 -19.54 -1.18 11.73
C GLU A 90 -19.90 0.31 11.85
N GLN A 91 -19.06 1.14 12.47
CA GLN A 91 -19.32 2.56 12.69
C GLN A 91 -18.46 3.45 11.77
N PRO A 92 -19.03 4.43 11.04
CA PRO A 92 -18.30 5.24 10.06
C PRO A 92 -17.10 6.00 10.62
N MET A 93 -17.25 6.62 11.79
CA MET A 93 -16.18 7.42 12.39
C MET A 93 -15.02 6.54 12.85
N LEU A 94 -15.33 5.36 13.42
CA LEU A 94 -14.30 4.40 13.81
C LEU A 94 -13.59 3.83 12.57
N MET A 95 -14.35 3.54 11.50
CA MET A 95 -13.80 3.07 10.22
C MET A 95 -12.82 4.11 9.65
N PHE A 96 -13.16 5.40 9.71
CA PHE A 96 -12.27 6.47 9.29
C PHE A 96 -10.93 6.43 10.03
N TRP A 97 -10.92 6.32 11.36
CA TRP A 97 -9.67 6.31 12.12
C TRP A 97 -8.83 5.06 11.88
N VAL A 98 -9.47 3.89 11.78
CA VAL A 98 -8.79 2.63 11.46
C VAL A 98 -8.17 2.69 10.06
N MET A 99 -8.93 3.20 9.07
CA MET A 99 -8.44 3.35 7.70
C MET A 99 -7.44 4.49 7.54
N LEU A 100 -7.49 5.53 8.38
CA LEU A 100 -6.45 6.55 8.47
C LEU A 100 -5.15 5.94 8.97
N PHE A 101 -5.19 5.14 10.03
CA PHE A 101 -4.01 4.42 10.50
C PHE A 101 -3.46 3.48 9.43
N ASN A 102 -4.32 2.67 8.78
CA ASN A 102 -3.92 1.86 7.64
C ASN A 102 -3.24 2.70 6.56
N ALA A 103 -3.85 3.81 6.16
CA ALA A 103 -3.30 4.69 5.14
C ALA A 103 -1.96 5.30 5.57
N MET A 104 -1.81 5.67 6.85
CA MET A 104 -0.57 6.25 7.36
C MET A 104 0.61 5.30 7.25
N VAL A 105 0.39 4.00 7.48
CA VAL A 105 1.43 2.99 7.33
C VAL A 105 1.56 2.48 5.90
N TYR A 106 0.48 2.48 5.11
CA TYR A 106 0.49 1.93 3.76
C TYR A 106 1.01 2.92 2.70
N MET A 107 0.62 4.20 2.72
CA MET A 107 1.09 5.20 1.73
C MET A 107 2.62 5.30 1.60
N PRO A 108 3.41 5.32 2.68
CA PRO A 108 4.87 5.38 2.55
C PRO A 108 5.47 4.13 1.89
N THR A 109 4.81 2.97 1.97
CA THR A 109 5.32 1.72 1.37
C THR A 109 5.48 1.82 -0.14
N ILE A 110 4.68 2.66 -0.82
CA ILE A 110 4.81 2.87 -2.26
C ILE A 110 6.19 3.48 -2.58
N ALA A 111 6.56 4.57 -1.88
CA ALA A 111 7.86 5.21 -2.06
C ALA A 111 9.01 4.30 -1.62
N LEU A 112 8.86 3.61 -0.47
CA LEU A 112 9.85 2.67 0.04
C LEU A 112 10.07 1.50 -0.94
N SER A 113 9.02 0.97 -1.56
CA SER A 113 9.12 -0.13 -2.53
C SER A 113 9.94 0.28 -3.76
N ASN A 114 9.80 1.52 -4.23
CA ASN A 114 10.60 2.08 -5.30
C ASN A 114 12.07 2.22 -4.87
N ALA A 115 12.31 2.80 -3.69
CA ALA A 115 13.66 2.99 -3.14
C ALA A 115 14.40 1.66 -2.95
N ILE A 116 13.73 0.65 -2.39
CA ILE A 116 14.27 -0.72 -2.25
C ILE A 116 14.58 -1.32 -3.62
N SER A 117 13.69 -1.13 -4.60
CA SER A 117 13.90 -1.65 -5.95
C SER A 117 15.11 -1.01 -6.63
N TYR A 118 15.26 0.32 -6.55
CA TYR A 118 16.41 1.03 -7.11
C TYR A 118 17.70 0.59 -6.45
N PHE A 119 17.75 0.56 -5.12
CA PHE A 119 18.91 0.09 -4.37
C PHE A 119 19.30 -1.34 -4.76
N CYS A 120 18.33 -2.24 -4.87
CA CYS A 120 18.60 -3.62 -5.27
C CYS A 120 19.08 -3.76 -6.71
N LEU A 121 18.53 -2.98 -7.65
CA LEU A 121 18.96 -2.99 -9.05
C LEU A 121 20.40 -2.48 -9.19
N GLU A 122 20.69 -1.31 -8.61
CA GLU A 122 22.02 -0.69 -8.63
C GLU A 122 23.07 -1.60 -7.98
N LYS A 123 22.77 -2.17 -6.81
CA LYS A 123 23.65 -3.12 -6.11
C LYS A 123 24.02 -4.34 -6.96
N HIS A 124 23.19 -4.72 -7.93
CA HIS A 124 23.44 -5.85 -8.83
C HIS A 124 23.91 -5.42 -10.23
N GLY A 125 24.32 -4.16 -10.41
CA GLY A 125 24.87 -3.63 -11.66
C GLY A 125 23.84 -3.41 -12.77
N PHE A 126 22.56 -3.24 -12.42
CA PHE A 126 21.51 -2.91 -13.38
C PHE A 126 21.30 -1.39 -13.50
N ASP A 127 20.79 -0.98 -14.66
CA ASP A 127 20.43 0.41 -14.94
C ASP A 127 19.00 0.65 -14.43
N THR A 128 18.82 1.52 -13.45
CA THR A 128 17.49 1.77 -12.84
C THR A 128 16.51 2.40 -13.82
N VAL A 129 16.96 3.22 -14.77
CA VAL A 129 16.11 3.87 -15.78
C VAL A 129 15.57 2.84 -16.76
N ARG A 130 16.40 1.90 -17.19
CA ARG A 130 16.01 0.83 -18.11
C ARG A 130 15.29 -0.34 -17.43
N ASP A 131 15.78 -0.76 -16.27
CA ASP A 131 15.43 -2.04 -15.66
C ASP A 131 14.30 -1.95 -14.63
N PHE A 132 14.02 -0.78 -14.07
CA PHE A 132 12.89 -0.60 -13.14
C PHE A 132 11.51 -0.56 -13.82
N PRO A 133 11.29 0.11 -14.97
CA PRO A 133 9.96 0.17 -15.57
C PRO A 133 9.33 -1.22 -15.83
N PRO A 134 10.04 -2.24 -16.36
CA PRO A 134 9.48 -3.58 -16.51
C PRO A 134 9.14 -4.28 -15.18
N VAL A 135 9.85 -3.93 -14.09
CA VAL A 135 9.51 -4.40 -12.74
C VAL A 135 8.22 -3.73 -12.27
N ARG A 136 8.11 -2.41 -12.48
CA ARG A 136 6.96 -1.60 -12.05
C ARG A 136 5.64 -2.02 -12.68
N VAL A 137 5.65 -2.50 -13.93
CA VAL A 137 4.44 -3.01 -14.63
C VAL A 137 3.71 -4.10 -13.83
N TYR A 138 4.44 -4.93 -13.07
CA TYR A 138 3.84 -5.97 -12.24
C TYR A 138 2.96 -5.40 -11.13
N GLY A 139 3.12 -4.13 -10.76
CA GLY A 139 2.23 -3.45 -9.83
C GLY A 139 0.83 -3.28 -10.42
N THR A 140 0.75 -2.83 -11.68
CA THR A 140 -0.53 -2.75 -12.40
C THR A 140 -1.17 -4.14 -12.55
N VAL A 141 -0.37 -5.15 -12.90
CA VAL A 141 -0.87 -6.53 -13.00
C VAL A 141 -1.43 -7.01 -11.65
N GLY A 142 -0.70 -6.79 -10.55
CA GLY A 142 -1.15 -7.14 -9.21
C GLY A 142 -2.45 -6.45 -8.81
N PHE A 143 -2.56 -5.15 -9.11
CA PHE A 143 -3.77 -4.38 -8.84
C PHE A 143 -4.99 -4.92 -9.59
N ILE A 144 -4.87 -5.15 -10.90
CA ILE A 144 -5.96 -5.65 -11.75
C ILE A 144 -6.37 -7.07 -11.31
N LEU A 145 -5.40 -7.97 -11.09
CA LEU A 145 -5.71 -9.32 -10.64
C LEU A 145 -6.40 -9.34 -9.29
N ALA A 146 -6.01 -8.48 -8.36
CA ALA A 146 -6.69 -8.37 -7.08
C ALA A 146 -8.15 -7.94 -7.23
N MET A 147 -8.42 -6.98 -8.12
CA MET A 147 -9.79 -6.57 -8.42
C MET A 147 -10.63 -7.69 -9.04
N TRP A 148 -10.04 -8.57 -9.85
CA TRP A 148 -10.76 -9.68 -10.47
C TRP A 148 -11.02 -10.85 -9.52
N LEU A 149 -10.08 -11.11 -8.61
CA LEU A 149 -10.15 -12.26 -7.70
C LEU A 149 -10.93 -11.96 -6.42
N VAL A 150 -10.95 -10.71 -5.97
CA VAL A 150 -11.56 -10.29 -4.70
C VAL A 150 -12.79 -9.39 -4.92
N GLY A 151 -12.83 -8.66 -6.04
CA GLY A 151 -13.88 -7.68 -6.37
C GLY A 151 -15.22 -8.27 -6.73
#